data_AF-A0A8T5E7C1-F1
#
_entry.id   AF-A0A8T5E7C1-F1
#
_cell.length_a   1.000
_cell.length_b   1.000
_cell.length_c   1.000
_cell.angle_alpha   90.00
_cell.angle_beta   90.00
_cell.angle_gamma   90.00
#
_symmetry.space_group_name_H-M   'P 1'
#
loop_
_entity.id
_entity.type
_entity.pdbx_description
1 polymer ?
#
loop_
_entity_poly.entity_id
_entity_poly.type
_entity_poly.pdbx_seq_one_letter_code
_entity_poly.pdbx_strand_id
1 'polypeptide(L)'
;MIKQIPILLVVVGIVVIIIGFNLVMNYGLSFYTGISLFFGIAMTVAGVNLKIKIKKLVSKNQKKQYDYTIKKMTEDVVEEDVSKEESKEKKID
;
A
#
# COMPACT_ATOMS: atom_id res chain seq x y z
N MET A 1 -6.43 28.16 4.31
CA MET A 1 -7.49 27.49 3.53
C MET A 1 -7.76 26.07 4.04
N ILE A 2 -8.30 25.93 5.26
CA ILE A 2 -8.65 24.61 5.85
C ILE A 2 -10.11 24.54 6.37
N LYS A 3 -10.82 25.68 6.37
CA LYS A 3 -12.17 25.83 6.92
C LYS A 3 -13.29 25.18 6.09
N GLN A 4 -13.03 24.79 4.84
CA GLN A 4 -14.04 24.20 3.94
C GLN A 4 -14.19 22.69 4.11
N ILE A 5 -13.14 21.98 4.55
CA ILE A 5 -13.17 20.52 4.75
C ILE A 5 -14.26 20.09 5.74
N PRO A 6 -14.46 20.76 6.89
CA PRO A 6 -15.56 20.44 7.80
C PRO A 6 -16.93 20.65 7.15
N ILE A 7 -17.11 21.75 6.41
CA ILE A 7 -18.39 22.10 5.77
C ILE A 7 -18.74 21.10 4.68
N LEU A 8 -17.76 20.72 3.86
CA LEU A 8 -17.95 19.72 2.81
C LEU A 8 -18.38 18.37 3.40
N LEU A 9 -17.76 17.96 4.51
CA LEU A 9 -18.11 16.71 5.18
C LEU A 9 -19.54 16.74 5.74
N VAL A 10 -19.99 17.88 6.28
CA VAL A 10 -21.37 18.06 6.75
C VAL A 10 -22.36 17.99 5.57
N VAL A 11 -22.08 18.67 4.46
CA VAL A 11 -22.94 18.64 3.27
C VAL A 11 -23.05 17.22 2.71
N VAL A 12 -21.94 16.51 2.59
CA VAL A 12 -21.93 15.11 2.15
C VAL A 12 -22.73 14.23 3.11
N GLY A 13 -22.58 14.42 4.42
CA GLY A 13 -23.35 13.70 5.43
C GLY A 13 -24.86 13.87 5.26
N ILE A 14 -25.32 15.11 5.04
CA ILE A 14 -26.75 15.41 4.82
C ILE A 14 -27.28 14.71 3.57
N VAL A 15 -26.53 14.75 2.46
CA VAL A 15 -26.93 14.10 1.20
C VAL A 15 -27.06 12.59 1.39
N VAL A 16 -26.11 11.96 2.08
CA VAL A 16 -26.14 10.51 2.36
C VAL A 16 -27.34 10.15 3.23
N ILE A 17 -27.68 10.96 4.23
CA ILE A 17 -28.86 10.74 5.09
C ILE A 17 -30.15 10.79 4.27
N ILE A 18 -30.33 11.77 3.38
CA ILE A 18 -31.54 11.90 2.54
C ILE A 18 -31.70 10.70 1.60
N ILE A 19 -30.61 10.24 1.00
CA ILE A 19 -30.61 9.05 0.13
C ILE A 19 -30.96 7.80 0.95
N GLY A 20 -30.33 7.64 2.12
CA GLY A 20 -30.62 6.53 3.02
C GLY A 20 -32.08 6.50 3.46
N PHE A 21 -32.63 7.65 3.84
CA PHE A 21 -34.04 7.76 4.26
C PHE A 21 -35.01 7.42 3.12
N ASN A 22 -34.72 7.88 1.88
CA ASN A 22 -35.51 7.50 0.70
C ASN A 22 -35.42 5.99 0.40
N LEU A 23 -34.24 5.38 0.55
CA LEU A 23 -34.09 3.94 0.38
C LEU A 23 -34.91 3.15 1.40
N VAL A 24 -34.90 3.58 2.66
CA VAL A 24 -35.67 2.94 3.74
C VAL A 24 -37.18 3.08 3.47
N MET A 25 -37.65 4.29 3.15
CA MET A 25 -39.08 4.57 2.98
C MET A 25 -39.68 3.99 1.70
N ASN A 26 -38.96 4.05 0.57
CA ASN A 26 -39.50 3.63 -0.73
C ASN A 26 -39.24 2.16 -1.07
N TYR A 27 -38.16 1.58 -0.55
CA TYR A 27 -37.75 0.21 -0.88
C TYR A 27 -37.86 -0.75 0.31
N GLY A 28 -38.41 -0.29 1.44
CA GLY A 28 -38.59 -1.09 2.65
C GLY A 28 -37.27 -1.60 3.23
N LEU A 29 -36.15 -0.94 2.88
CA LEU A 29 -34.84 -1.36 3.34
C LEU A 29 -34.76 -1.16 4.86
N SER A 30 -34.59 -2.24 5.61
CA SER A 30 -34.42 -2.13 7.07
C SER A 30 -33.20 -1.26 7.38
N PHE A 31 -33.29 -0.47 8.46
CA PHE A 31 -32.20 0.38 8.94
C PHE A 31 -30.87 -0.39 9.08
N TYR A 32 -30.95 -1.65 9.54
CA TYR A 32 -29.80 -2.56 9.63
C TYR A 32 -29.20 -2.93 8.26
N THR A 33 -30.03 -3.09 7.23
CA THR A 33 -29.59 -3.33 5.85
C THR A 33 -28.95 -2.09 5.25
N GLY A 34 -29.44 -0.89 5.56
CA GLY A 34 -28.80 0.36 5.14
C GLY A 34 -27.40 0.55 5.75
N ILE A 35 -27.27 0.27 7.05
CA ILE A 35 -25.98 0.34 7.75
C ILE A 35 -25.00 -0.70 7.22
N SER A 36 -25.45 -1.94 7.03
CA SER A 36 -24.59 -3.02 6.53
C SER A 36 -24.10 -2.74 5.11
N LEU A 37 -24.95 -2.15 4.26
CA LEU A 37 -24.56 -1.72 2.91
C LEU A 37 -23.51 -0.60 2.96
N PHE A 38 -23.69 0.40 3.82
CA PHE A 38 -22.75 1.51 3.96
C PHE A 38 -21.38 1.04 4.48
N PHE A 39 -21.36 0.26 5.56
CA PHE A 39 -20.11 -0.29 6.10
C PHE A 39 -19.47 -1.32 5.16
N GLY A 40 -20.27 -2.12 4.44
CA GLY A 40 -19.78 -3.07 3.44
C GLY A 40 -19.04 -2.39 2.29
N ILE A 41 -19.60 -1.30 1.75
CA ILE A 41 -18.96 -0.51 0.71
C ILE A 41 -17.68 0.16 1.25
N ALA A 42 -17.75 0.78 2.43
CA ALA A 42 -16.60 1.43 3.06
C ALA A 42 -15.46 0.45 3.34
N MET A 43 -15.76 -0.74 3.86
CA MET A 43 -14.77 -1.79 4.14
C MET A 43 -14.14 -2.33 2.87
N THR A 44 -14.91 -2.42 1.78
CA THR A 44 -14.40 -2.84 0.47
C THR A 44 -13.39 -1.83 -0.07
N VAL A 45 -13.74 -0.53 -0.08
CA VAL A 45 -12.85 0.54 -0.55
C VAL A 45 -11.58 0.64 0.31
N ALA A 46 -11.72 0.57 1.64
CA ALA A 46 -10.59 0.57 2.57
C ALA A 46 -9.70 -0.68 2.38
N GLY A 47 -10.31 -1.84 2.20
CA GLY A 47 -9.62 -3.11 1.98
C GLY A 47 -8.81 -3.14 0.68
N VAL A 48 -9.33 -2.56 -0.41
CA VAL A 48 -8.60 -2.44 -1.69
C VAL A 48 -7.33 -1.58 -1.53
N ASN A 49 -7.44 -0.43 -0.86
CA ASN A 49 -6.29 0.44 -0.62
C ASN A 49 -5.25 -0.24 0.29
N LEU A 50 -5.70 -0.97 1.32
CA LEU A 50 -4.80 -1.77 2.17
C LEU A 50 -4.08 -2.85 1.36
N LYS A 51 -4.79 -3.63 0.53
CA LYS A 51 -4.19 -4.67 -0.33
C LYS A 51 -3.13 -4.09 -1.27
N ILE A 52 -3.38 -2.94 -1.89
CA ILE A 52 -2.42 -2.25 -2.76
C ILE A 52 -1.17 -1.82 -1.98
N LYS A 53 -1.36 -1.23 -0.79
CA LYS A 53 -0.23 -0.82 0.07
C LYS A 53 0.61 -2.02 0.52
N ILE A 54 -0.04 -3.13 0.91
CA ILE A 54 0.63 -4.37 1.29
C ILE A 54 1.41 -4.94 0.11
N LYS A 55 0.81 -5.04 -1.08
CA LYS A 55 1.50 -5.54 -2.29
C LYS A 55 2.73 -4.68 -2.63
N LYS A 56 2.62 -3.36 -2.49
CA LYS A 56 3.74 -2.42 -2.70
C LYS A 56 4.84 -2.58 -1.66
N LEU A 57 4.50 -2.86 -0.39
CA LEU A 57 5.47 -3.17 0.67
C LEU A 57 6.21 -4.48 0.40
N VAL A 58 5.49 -5.55 0.03
CA VAL A 58 6.09 -6.86 -0.29
C VAL A 58 7.05 -6.76 -1.47
N SER A 59 6.64 -6.10 -2.56
CA SER A 59 7.51 -5.89 -3.73
C SER A 59 8.76 -5.08 -3.40
N LYS A 60 8.64 -4.02 -2.58
CA LYS A 60 9.81 -3.26 -2.11
C LYS A 60 10.73 -4.10 -1.23
N ASN A 61 10.18 -4.97 -0.39
CA ASN A 61 10.98 -5.86 0.45
C ASN A 61 11.74 -6.90 -0.39
N GLN A 62 11.06 -7.52 -1.36
CA GLN A 62 11.72 -8.44 -2.30
C GLN A 62 12.82 -7.72 -3.09
N LYS A 63 12.55 -6.52 -3.62
CA LYS A 63 13.58 -5.75 -4.32
C LYS A 63 14.80 -5.43 -3.43
N LYS A 64 14.58 -5.06 -2.17
CA LYS A 64 15.68 -4.85 -1.20
C LYS A 64 16.50 -6.11 -0.95
N GLN A 65 15.85 -7.27 -0.86
CA GLN A 65 16.54 -8.55 -0.73
C GLN A 65 17.39 -8.85 -1.98
N TYR A 66 16.83 -8.67 -3.18
CA TYR A 66 17.57 -8.83 -4.42
C TYR A 66 18.74 -7.84 -4.53
N ASP A 67 18.53 -6.54 -4.28
CA ASP A 67 19.59 -5.52 -4.33
C ASP A 67 20.71 -5.85 -3.31
N TYR A 68 20.36 -6.34 -2.11
CA TYR A 68 21.35 -6.81 -1.13
C TYR A 68 22.15 -8.01 -1.61
N THR A 69 21.48 -9.01 -2.20
CA THR A 69 22.14 -10.19 -2.75
C THR A 69 23.08 -9.83 -3.90
N ILE A 70 22.65 -8.95 -4.82
CA ILE A 70 23.49 -8.48 -5.93
C ILE A 70 24.67 -7.65 -5.40
N LYS A 71 24.46 -6.75 -4.44
CA LYS A 71 25.54 -5.98 -3.83
C LYS A 71 26.57 -6.89 -3.15
N LYS A 72 26.10 -7.89 -2.39
CA LYS A 72 26.98 -8.86 -1.73
C LYS A 72 27.75 -9.70 -2.75
N MET A 73 27.10 -10.23 -3.79
CA MET A 73 27.79 -10.96 -4.86
C MET A 73 28.79 -10.08 -5.60
N THR A 74 28.50 -8.79 -5.78
CA THR A 74 29.41 -7.86 -6.44
C THR A 74 30.59 -7.51 -5.54
N GLU A 75 30.37 -7.32 -4.23
CA GLU A 75 31.44 -7.17 -3.23
C GLU A 75 32.31 -8.42 -3.18
N ASP A 76 31.71 -9.61 -3.10
CA ASP A 76 32.43 -10.89 -3.09
C ASP A 76 33.25 -11.08 -4.39
N VAL A 77 32.72 -10.71 -5.57
CA VAL A 77 33.45 -10.79 -6.85
C VAL A 77 34.58 -9.76 -6.93
N VAL A 78 34.36 -8.52 -6.47
CA VAL A 78 35.41 -7.48 -6.45
C VAL A 78 36.51 -7.86 -5.45
N GLU A 79 36.17 -8.42 -4.29
CA GLU A 79 37.15 -8.94 -3.33
C GLU A 79 37.91 -10.15 -3.90
N GLU A 80 37.25 -11.06 -4.61
CA GLU A 80 37.89 -12.19 -5.29
C GLU A 80 38.83 -11.75 -6.43
N ASP A 81 38.45 -10.76 -7.24
CA ASP A 81 39.27 -10.26 -8.34
C ASP A 81 40.50 -9.47 -7.81
N VAL A 82 40.33 -8.67 -6.75
CA VAL A 82 41.46 -7.97 -6.09
C VAL A 82 42.43 -8.98 -5.44
N SER A 83 41.92 -10.04 -4.80
CA SER A 83 42.78 -11.08 -4.22
C SER A 83 43.54 -11.92 -5.25
N LYS A 84 42.99 -12.09 -6.46
CA LYS A 84 43.66 -12.76 -7.59
C LYS A 84 44.72 -11.87 -8.26
N GLU A 85 44.54 -10.55 -8.28
CA GLU A 85 45.56 -9.62 -8.77
C GLU A 85 46.75 -9.56 -7.79
N GLU A 86 46.53 -9.43 -6.48
CA GLU A 86 47.61 -9.47 -5.48
C GLU A 86 48.38 -10.81 -5.48
N SER A 87 47.70 -11.93 -5.78
CA SER A 87 48.34 -13.25 -5.90
C SER A 87 49.26 -13.40 -7.12
N LYS A 88 49.08 -12.60 -8.17
CA LYS A 88 49.92 -12.69 -9.38
C LYS A 88 51.16 -11.81 -9.29
N GLU A 89 51.07 -10.70 -8.58
CA GLU A 89 52.20 -9.76 -8.41
C GLU A 89 53.27 -10.36 -7.49
N LYS A 90 52.90 -11.16 -6.50
CA LYS A 90 53.84 -11.83 -5.56
C LYS A 90 54.63 -13.03 -6.12
N LYS A 91 54.43 -13.41 -7.38
CA LYS A 91 55.18 -14.52 -8.03
C LYS A 91 56.25 -14.04 -9.01
N ILE A 92 56.44 -12.73 -9.14
CA ILE A 92 57.46 -12.12 -9.99
C ILE A 92 58.38 -11.30 -9.07
N ASP A 93 59.15 -12.00 -8.23
CA ASP A 93 60.37 -11.50 -7.59
C ASP A 93 61.30 -12.69 -7.32
#